data_AF-A0A2H6AAY8-F1
#
_entry.id   AF-A0A2H6AAY8-F1
#
_cell.length_a   1.000
_cell.length_b   1.000
_cell.length_c   1.000
_cell.angle_alpha   90.00
_cell.angle_beta   90.00
_cell.angle_gamma   90.00
#
_symmetry.space_group_name_H-M   'P 1'
#
loop_
_entity.id
_entity.type
_entity.pdbx_description
1 polymer ?
#
loop_
_entity_poly.entity_id
_entity_poly.type
_entity_poly.pdbx_seq_one_letter_code
_entity_poly.pdbx_strand_id
1 'polypeptide(L)'
;MTDKPPEEMASRDNELPLPGTPRPRGKPRRRRLRKAALVAFKVEPELARILDQLPNKSDFIRRAIIAQLNMACPLCAGTGVLPRGLHEHYAQHLRKIAQRNCDRCGRPEPLPASPSDIPTEDRPRLEQFFFGGPFYCHNCYDTSPACNDCGWHIAPEQAAQHHHEPS
;
A
#
# COMPACT_ATOMS: atom_id res chain seq x y z
N MET A 1 27.80 -19.01 63.53
CA MET A 1 26.80 -18.92 64.62
C MET A 1 26.47 -17.46 64.77
N THR A 2 25.32 -16.93 64.38
CA THR A 2 23.96 -17.48 64.28
C THR A 2 23.21 -16.55 63.30
N ASP A 3 22.76 -17.10 62.17
CA ASP A 3 21.34 -17.34 61.84
C ASP A 3 20.62 -16.16 61.18
N LYS A 4 20.47 -16.29 59.86
CA LYS A 4 19.47 -15.61 59.03
C LYS A 4 18.20 -16.46 59.09
N PRO A 5 17.01 -15.90 59.34
CA PRO A 5 15.90 -16.05 58.37
C PRO A 5 14.83 -14.92 58.46
N PRO A 6 13.73 -14.95 57.67
CA PRO A 6 13.54 -15.45 56.31
C PRO A 6 12.99 -14.36 55.34
N GLU A 7 13.00 -14.67 54.04
CA GLU A 7 12.14 -14.04 53.03
C GLU A 7 10.69 -14.43 53.30
N GLU A 8 9.77 -13.46 53.26
CA GLU A 8 8.36 -13.75 53.00
C GLU A 8 7.77 -12.73 52.01
N MET A 9 7.09 -13.30 51.03
CA MET A 9 6.51 -12.69 49.84
C MET A 9 5.08 -12.21 50.13
N ALA A 10 4.54 -11.42 49.19
CA ALA A 10 3.13 -11.01 49.06
C ALA A 10 2.71 -9.86 50.01
N SER A 11 2.06 -8.78 49.60
CA SER A 11 1.36 -8.41 48.37
C SER A 11 1.42 -6.89 48.30
N ARG A 12 1.99 -6.32 47.23
CA ARG A 12 1.83 -4.89 46.96
C ARG A 12 0.46 -4.73 46.33
N ASP A 13 -0.47 -4.25 47.15
CA ASP A 13 -1.72 -3.58 46.83
C ASP A 13 -2.00 -3.42 45.33
N ASN A 14 -2.79 -4.35 44.80
CA ASN A 14 -3.52 -4.15 43.55
C ASN A 14 -4.76 -3.29 43.85
N GLU A 15 -4.54 -2.03 44.22
CA GLU A 15 -5.62 -1.06 44.22
C GLU A 15 -5.96 -0.71 42.77
N LEU A 16 -7.11 -1.21 42.30
CA LEU A 16 -7.75 -0.71 41.10
C LEU A 16 -7.98 0.81 41.26
N PRO A 17 -7.51 1.65 40.33
CA PRO A 17 -7.73 3.08 40.45
C PRO A 17 -9.22 3.40 40.28
N LEU A 18 -9.79 4.10 41.26
CA LEU A 18 -11.17 4.59 41.26
C LEU A 18 -11.45 5.45 40.01
N PRO A 19 -12.63 5.31 39.39
CA PRO A 19 -13.00 6.08 38.21
C PRO A 19 -13.18 7.57 38.59
N GLY A 20 -12.33 8.45 38.06
CA GLY A 20 -12.50 9.89 38.18
C GLY A 20 -11.25 10.72 38.49
N THR A 21 -10.08 10.10 38.69
CA THR A 21 -8.84 10.89 38.88
C THR A 21 -8.26 11.34 37.53
N PRO A 22 -7.98 12.65 37.34
CA PRO A 22 -7.31 13.12 36.14
C PRO A 22 -5.88 12.59 36.14
N ARG A 23 -5.56 11.74 35.15
CA ARG A 23 -4.20 11.19 34.98
C ARG A 23 -3.19 12.34 34.90
N PRO A 24 -2.05 12.27 35.61
CA PRO A 24 -0.99 13.25 35.43
C PRO A 24 -0.56 13.20 33.96
N ARG A 25 -0.66 14.34 33.28
CA ARG A 25 -0.23 14.52 31.89
C ARG A 25 1.24 14.12 31.80
N GLY A 26 1.49 12.92 31.28
CA GLY A 26 2.84 12.43 31.02
C GLY A 26 3.57 13.45 30.16
N LYS A 27 4.74 13.90 30.63
CA LYS A 27 5.60 14.82 29.89
C LYS A 27 5.77 14.27 28.47
N PRO A 28 5.58 15.07 27.41
CA PRO A 28 5.73 14.59 26.04
C PRO A 28 7.13 14.00 25.92
N ARG A 29 7.21 12.70 25.57
CA ARG A 29 8.48 12.03 25.30
C ARG A 29 9.14 12.81 24.16
N ARG A 30 10.16 13.62 24.50
CA ARG A 30 11.03 14.25 23.50
C ARG A 30 11.53 13.13 22.60
N ARG A 31 11.04 13.10 21.36
CA ARG A 31 11.50 12.17 20.33
C ARG A 31 12.98 12.47 20.13
N ARG A 32 13.87 11.65 20.73
CA ARG A 32 15.31 11.79 20.52
C ARG A 32 15.54 11.69 19.02
N LEU A 33 16.08 12.75 18.42
CA LEU A 33 16.56 12.74 17.05
C LEU A 33 17.55 11.57 16.98
N ARG A 34 17.24 10.52 16.21
CA ARG A 34 18.12 9.36 16.10
C ARG A 34 19.45 9.86 15.52
N LYS A 35 20.55 9.57 16.21
CA LYS A 35 21.90 9.93 15.74
C LYS A 35 22.10 9.35 14.34
N ALA A 36 22.62 10.16 13.42
CA ALA A 36 22.96 9.68 12.09
C ALA A 36 24.03 8.57 12.20
N ALA A 37 23.87 7.49 11.42
CA ALA A 37 24.87 6.44 11.34
C ALA A 37 26.02 6.90 10.43
N LEU A 38 27.27 6.74 10.88
CA LEU A 38 28.44 7.04 10.06
C LEU A 38 28.76 5.82 9.19
N VAL A 39 28.79 6.03 7.88
CA VAL A 39 29.18 5.02 6.88
C VAL A 39 30.35 5.57 6.09
N ALA A 40 31.46 4.84 6.06
CA ALA A 40 32.64 5.18 5.26
C ALA A 40 32.79 4.17 4.13
N PHE A 41 33.03 4.65 2.91
CA PHE A 41 33.28 3.81 1.74
C PHE A 41 34.55 4.30 1.04
N LYS A 42 35.36 3.36 0.56
CA LYS A 42 36.59 3.65 -0.20
C LYS A 42 36.21 3.76 -1.68
N VAL A 43 36.78 4.74 -2.37
CA VAL A 43 36.52 5.03 -3.79
C VAL A 43 37.83 5.22 -4.55
N GLU A 44 37.75 5.14 -5.88
CA GLU A 44 38.85 5.46 -6.77
C GLU A 44 39.21 6.96 -6.67
N PRO A 45 40.49 7.33 -6.89
CA PRO A 45 40.95 8.71 -6.77
C PRO A 45 40.22 9.68 -7.69
N GLU A 46 39.79 9.22 -8.86
CA GLU A 46 39.07 10.03 -9.83
C GLU A 46 37.66 10.37 -9.35
N LEU A 47 36.92 9.39 -8.80
CA LEU A 47 35.60 9.61 -8.22
C LEU A 47 35.67 10.54 -7.00
N ALA A 48 36.72 10.43 -6.18
CA ALA A 48 36.95 11.33 -5.06
C ALA A 48 37.06 12.79 -5.52
N ARG A 49 37.82 13.07 -6.59
CA ARG A 49 37.96 14.43 -7.15
C ARG A 49 36.63 14.99 -7.65
N ILE A 50 35.79 14.16 -8.27
CA ILE A 50 34.46 14.57 -8.74
C ILE A 50 33.55 14.89 -7.55
N LEU A 51 33.52 14.02 -6.54
CA LEU A 51 32.75 14.26 -5.31
C LEU A 51 33.22 15.50 -4.57
N ASP A 52 34.52 15.83 -4.64
CA ASP A 52 35.11 17.01 -4.01
C ASP A 52 34.64 18.34 -4.64
N GLN A 53 34.20 18.33 -5.89
CA GLN A 53 33.68 19.51 -6.59
C GLN A 53 32.22 19.83 -6.24
N LEU A 54 31.52 18.93 -5.54
CA LEU A 54 30.11 19.11 -5.21
C LEU A 54 29.92 20.01 -3.98
N PRO A 55 28.97 20.96 -4.01
CA PRO A 55 28.71 21.86 -2.88
C PRO A 55 28.19 21.13 -1.63
N ASN A 56 27.55 19.96 -1.79
CA ASN A 56 27.10 19.12 -0.67
C ASN A 56 27.18 17.63 -1.01
N LYS A 57 28.33 17.02 -0.72
CA LYS A 57 28.64 15.62 -1.03
C LYS A 57 27.64 14.67 -0.36
N SER A 58 27.37 14.87 0.92
CA SER A 58 26.49 14.01 1.69
C SER A 58 25.05 14.04 1.17
N ASP A 59 24.57 15.20 0.70
CA ASP A 59 23.23 15.28 0.11
C ASP A 59 23.16 14.61 -1.26
N PHE A 60 24.17 14.83 -2.10
CA PHE A 60 24.27 14.13 -3.38
C PHE A 60 24.30 12.61 -3.21
N ILE A 61 25.21 12.10 -2.37
CA ILE A 61 25.35 10.67 -2.09
C ILE A 61 24.04 10.10 -1.53
N ARG A 62 23.38 10.81 -0.61
CA ARG A 62 22.09 10.38 -0.05
C ARG A 62 21.03 10.27 -1.14
N ARG A 63 20.90 11.28 -2.00
CA ARG A 63 19.92 11.26 -3.10
C ARG A 63 20.22 10.17 -4.12
N ALA A 64 21.49 9.99 -4.49
CA ALA A 64 21.90 8.95 -5.42
C ALA A 64 21.60 7.55 -4.87
N ILE A 65 21.93 7.29 -3.60
CA ILE A 65 21.62 6.02 -2.94
C ILE A 65 20.10 5.81 -2.86
N ILE A 66 19.33 6.82 -2.45
CA ILE A 66 17.87 6.76 -2.38
C ILE A 66 17.27 6.49 -3.76
N ALA A 67 17.72 7.20 -4.79
CA ALA A 67 17.24 7.03 -6.16
C ALA A 67 17.55 5.64 -6.71
N GLN A 68 18.73 5.08 -6.39
CA GLN A 68 19.14 3.77 -6.85
C GLN A 68 18.47 2.62 -6.10
N LEU A 69 18.09 2.84 -4.83
CA LEU A 69 17.49 1.81 -3.96
C LEU A 69 15.96 1.85 -3.91
N ASN A 70 15.34 2.96 -4.31
CA ASN A 70 13.90 3.08 -4.27
C ASN A 70 13.23 2.65 -5.57
N MET A 71 12.06 2.06 -5.42
CA MET A 71 11.13 1.76 -6.49
C MET A 71 10.02 2.81 -6.48
N ALA A 72 9.37 3.05 -7.62
CA ALA A 72 8.21 3.92 -7.71
C ALA A 72 7.11 3.42 -6.75
N CYS A 73 6.54 4.30 -5.95
CA CYS A 73 5.48 3.92 -5.02
C CYS A 73 4.23 3.47 -5.81
N PRO A 74 3.74 2.24 -5.58
CA PRO A 74 2.62 1.69 -6.34
C PRO A 74 1.27 2.33 -5.98
N LEU A 75 1.21 3.22 -4.97
CA LEU A 75 -0.02 3.87 -4.50
C LEU A 75 -0.26 5.26 -5.07
N CYS A 76 0.81 6.02 -5.32
CA CYS A 76 0.70 7.43 -5.67
C CYS A 76 1.02 7.67 -7.16
N ALA A 77 0.80 6.65 -7.99
CA ALA A 77 1.09 6.67 -9.43
C ALA A 77 2.53 7.15 -9.73
N GLY A 78 3.51 6.69 -8.94
CA GLY A 78 4.92 7.02 -9.15
C GLY A 78 5.36 8.43 -8.71
N THR A 79 4.48 9.26 -8.13
CA THR A 79 4.85 10.58 -7.57
C THR A 79 5.73 10.49 -6.30
N GLY A 80 5.83 9.30 -5.71
CA GLY A 80 6.56 9.03 -4.49
C GLY A 80 7.47 7.83 -4.67
N VAL A 81 8.48 7.74 -3.82
CA VAL A 81 9.51 6.69 -3.86
C VAL A 81 9.44 5.85 -2.59
N LEU A 82 9.61 4.54 -2.74
CA LEU A 82 9.46 3.60 -1.65
C LEU A 82 10.67 2.65 -1.60
N PRO A 83 11.24 2.36 -0.42
CA PRO A 83 12.34 1.41 -0.31
C PRO A 83 11.92 0.04 -0.87
N ARG A 84 12.81 -0.62 -1.62
CA ARG A 84 12.51 -1.89 -2.31
C ARG A 84 11.79 -2.94 -1.44
N GLY A 85 12.26 -3.20 -0.22
CA GLY A 85 11.63 -4.20 0.66
C GLY A 85 10.19 -3.85 1.08
N LEU A 86 9.87 -2.56 1.16
CA LEU A 86 8.52 -2.10 1.48
C LEU A 86 7.65 -2.02 0.20
N HIS A 87 8.25 -1.72 -0.95
CA HIS A 87 7.59 -1.80 -2.26
C HIS A 87 7.07 -3.22 -2.53
N GLU A 88 7.92 -4.24 -2.35
CA GLU A 88 7.55 -5.65 -2.55
C GLU A 88 6.38 -6.08 -1.64
N HIS A 89 6.43 -5.68 -0.36
CA HIS A 89 5.36 -5.95 0.61
C HIS A 89 4.02 -5.33 0.18
N TYR A 90 4.00 -4.05 -0.17
CA TYR A 90 2.77 -3.39 -0.61
C TYR A 90 2.30 -3.88 -1.97
N ALA A 91 3.19 -4.15 -2.93
CA ALA A 91 2.81 -4.65 -4.25
C ALA A 91 1.99 -5.95 -4.16
N GLN A 92 2.37 -6.88 -3.28
CA GLN A 92 1.60 -8.11 -3.08
C GLN A 92 0.22 -7.83 -2.46
N HIS A 93 0.15 -6.91 -1.50
CA HIS A 93 -1.11 -6.58 -0.82
C HIS A 93 -2.08 -5.83 -1.75
N LEU A 94 -1.56 -4.92 -2.57
CA LEU A 94 -2.35 -4.16 -3.54
C LEU A 94 -2.94 -5.05 -4.62
N ARG A 95 -2.22 -6.09 -5.08
CA ARG A 95 -2.78 -7.10 -5.99
C ARG A 95 -3.96 -7.88 -5.40
N LYS A 96 -4.04 -8.00 -4.07
CA LYS A 96 -5.17 -8.65 -3.39
C LYS A 96 -6.35 -7.69 -3.22
N ILE A 97 -6.07 -6.42 -2.93
CA ILE A 97 -7.10 -5.37 -2.77
C ILE A 97 -7.70 -4.97 -4.12
N ALA A 98 -6.90 -4.97 -5.19
CA ALA A 98 -7.35 -4.74 -6.56
C ALA A 98 -8.04 -5.99 -7.13
N GLN A 99 -9.02 -6.54 -6.42
CA GLN A 99 -9.89 -7.61 -6.91
C GLN A 99 -11.34 -7.14 -6.83
N ARG A 100 -12.12 -7.48 -7.85
CA ARG A 100 -13.56 -7.21 -7.90
C ARG A 100 -14.29 -8.53 -8.13
N ASN A 101 -15.41 -8.71 -7.44
CA ASN A 101 -16.26 -9.87 -7.66
C ASN A 101 -17.10 -9.64 -8.91
N CYS A 102 -17.16 -10.65 -9.79
CA CYS A 102 -18.05 -10.66 -10.94
C CYS A 102 -19.51 -10.50 -10.46
N ASP A 103 -20.24 -9.52 -11.00
CA ASP A 103 -21.62 -9.22 -10.60
C ASP A 103 -22.60 -10.34 -10.98
N ARG A 104 -22.18 -11.28 -11.85
CA ARG A 104 -22.99 -12.45 -12.25
C ARG A 104 -22.70 -13.71 -11.43
N CYS A 105 -21.42 -14.11 -11.30
CA CYS A 105 -21.05 -15.39 -10.67
C CYS A 105 -20.36 -15.25 -9.31
N GLY A 106 -20.07 -14.02 -8.87
CA GLY A 106 -19.42 -13.74 -7.59
C GLY A 106 -17.93 -14.09 -7.50
N ARG A 107 -17.33 -14.68 -8.55
CA ARG A 107 -15.90 -15.02 -8.57
C ARG A 107 -15.05 -13.75 -8.49
N PRO A 108 -14.05 -13.67 -7.60
CA PRO A 108 -13.10 -12.57 -7.58
C PRO A 108 -12.18 -12.63 -8.79
N GLU A 109 -12.01 -11.50 -9.47
CA GLU A 109 -11.00 -11.32 -10.52
C GLU A 109 -10.11 -10.12 -10.20
N PRO A 110 -8.81 -10.19 -10.55
CA PRO A 110 -7.92 -9.06 -10.40
C PRO A 110 -8.30 -7.94 -11.36
N LEU A 111 -8.35 -6.71 -10.85
CA LEU A 111 -8.41 -5.51 -11.65
C LEU A 111 -6.98 -5.12 -12.08
N PRO A 112 -6.79 -4.71 -13.34
CA PRO A 112 -5.50 -4.25 -13.82
C PRO A 112 -5.10 -2.96 -13.10
N ALA A 113 -3.81 -2.85 -12.76
CA ALA A 113 -3.27 -1.68 -12.07
C ALA A 113 -3.13 -0.45 -12.98
N SER A 114 -3.05 -0.67 -14.30
CA SER A 114 -2.95 0.34 -15.33
C SER A 114 -3.73 -0.07 -16.58
N PRO A 115 -4.31 0.88 -17.34
CA PRO A 115 -4.91 0.61 -18.64
C PRO A 115 -3.94 -0.06 -19.64
N SER A 116 -2.64 0.17 -19.51
CA SER A 116 -1.62 -0.44 -20.36
C SER A 116 -1.41 -1.94 -20.11
N ASP A 117 -1.83 -2.44 -18.95
CA ASP A 117 -1.68 -3.83 -18.56
C ASP A 117 -2.90 -4.69 -18.95
N ILE A 118 -3.87 -4.10 -19.65
CA ILE A 118 -5.13 -4.76 -20.03
C ILE A 118 -4.92 -5.61 -21.29
N PRO A 119 -5.15 -6.93 -21.23
CA PRO A 119 -5.20 -7.76 -22.43
C PRO A 119 -6.27 -7.27 -23.41
N THR A 120 -6.00 -7.34 -24.71
CA THR A 120 -6.91 -6.82 -25.74
C THR A 120 -8.30 -7.44 -25.65
N GLU A 121 -8.38 -8.74 -25.34
CA GLU A 121 -9.62 -9.49 -25.15
C GLU A 121 -10.44 -9.02 -23.94
N ASP A 122 -9.79 -8.50 -22.91
CA ASP A 122 -10.43 -8.06 -21.66
C ASP A 122 -10.75 -6.57 -21.65
N ARG A 123 -10.27 -5.84 -22.67
CA ARG A 123 -10.50 -4.41 -22.80
C ARG A 123 -11.98 -4.01 -22.80
N PRO A 124 -12.89 -4.61 -23.60
CA PRO A 124 -14.27 -4.15 -23.64
C PRO A 124 -15.01 -4.36 -22.30
N ARG A 125 -14.80 -5.50 -21.63
CA ARG A 125 -15.43 -5.78 -20.32
C ARG A 125 -14.93 -4.84 -19.22
N LEU A 126 -13.66 -4.46 -19.26
CA LEU A 126 -13.07 -3.55 -18.28
C LEU A 126 -13.45 -2.10 -18.57
N GLU A 127 -13.51 -1.69 -19.83
CA GLU A 127 -14.01 -0.37 -20.24
C GLU A 127 -15.46 -0.19 -19.75
N GLN A 128 -16.35 -1.15 -20.01
CA GLN A 128 -17.71 -1.13 -19.47
C GLN A 128 -17.74 -0.88 -17.96
N PHE A 129 -16.94 -1.63 -17.19
CA PHE A 129 -16.87 -1.46 -15.75
C PHE A 129 -16.37 -0.06 -15.34
N PHE A 130 -15.32 0.44 -15.99
CA PHE A 130 -14.78 1.77 -15.70
C PHE A 130 -15.72 2.91 -16.08
N PHE A 131 -16.58 2.72 -17.07
CA PHE A 131 -17.64 3.66 -17.44
C PHE A 131 -18.91 3.53 -16.58
N GLY A 132 -18.88 2.72 -15.52
CA GLY A 132 -19.96 2.62 -14.53
C GLY A 132 -20.91 1.44 -14.76
N GLY A 133 -20.62 0.57 -15.73
CA GLY A 133 -21.36 -0.66 -15.97
C GLY A 133 -21.00 -1.81 -15.03
N PRO A 134 -21.70 -2.95 -15.13
CA PRO A 134 -21.42 -4.11 -14.29
C PRO A 134 -20.06 -4.73 -14.63
N PHE A 135 -19.38 -5.25 -13.60
CA PHE A 135 -18.12 -5.96 -13.75
C PHE A 135 -18.37 -7.45 -13.98
N TYR A 136 -17.96 -7.95 -15.15
CA TYR A 136 -17.97 -9.38 -15.45
C TYR A 136 -16.57 -9.95 -15.63
N CYS A 137 -16.37 -11.17 -15.14
CA CYS A 137 -15.20 -11.97 -15.51
C CYS A 137 -15.27 -12.36 -16.99
N HIS A 138 -14.14 -12.73 -17.56
CA HIS A 138 -14.00 -13.09 -18.98
C HIS A 138 -15.14 -14.02 -19.46
N ASN A 139 -15.33 -15.15 -18.78
CA ASN A 139 -16.35 -16.14 -19.15
C ASN A 139 -17.80 -15.63 -19.04
N CYS A 140 -18.09 -14.76 -18.07
CA CYS A 140 -19.44 -14.24 -17.88
C CYS A 140 -19.75 -13.12 -18.87
N TYR A 141 -18.74 -12.34 -19.28
CA TYR A 141 -18.90 -11.30 -20.26
C TYR A 141 -19.33 -11.89 -21.61
N ASP A 142 -18.60 -12.88 -22.12
CA ASP A 142 -18.87 -13.51 -23.43
C ASP A 142 -20.24 -14.19 -23.52
N THR A 143 -20.76 -14.66 -22.37
CA THR A 143 -22.05 -15.36 -22.30
C THR A 143 -23.22 -14.45 -21.93
N SER A 144 -22.96 -13.21 -21.52
CA SER A 144 -24.02 -12.25 -21.19
C SER A 144 -24.49 -11.53 -22.46
N PRO A 145 -25.79 -11.35 -22.65
CA PRO A 145 -26.30 -10.61 -23.80
C PRO A 145 -25.92 -9.12 -23.70
N ALA A 146 -25.61 -8.51 -24.84
CA ALA A 146 -25.45 -7.07 -24.95
C ALA A 146 -26.82 -6.38 -25.01
N CYS A 147 -26.94 -5.24 -24.33
CA CYS A 147 -28.07 -4.35 -24.45
C CYS A 147 -28.16 -3.80 -25.86
N ASN A 148 -29.35 -3.83 -26.47
CA ASN A 148 -29.55 -3.27 -27.80
C ASN A 148 -29.42 -1.73 -27.84
N ASP A 149 -29.62 -1.06 -26.70
CA ASP A 149 -29.66 0.40 -26.65
C ASP A 149 -28.29 1.02 -26.35
N CYS A 150 -27.49 0.43 -25.44
CA CYS A 150 -26.17 0.95 -25.06
C CYS A 150 -24.99 0.03 -25.40
N GLY A 151 -25.23 -1.21 -25.85
CA GLY A 151 -24.19 -2.19 -26.16
C GLY A 151 -23.53 -2.86 -24.96
N TRP A 152 -23.85 -2.48 -23.71
CA TRP A 152 -23.27 -3.11 -22.53
C TRP A 152 -23.79 -4.53 -22.31
N HIS A 153 -22.90 -5.43 -21.91
CA HIS A 153 -23.25 -6.78 -21.47
C HIS A 153 -23.88 -6.69 -20.09
N ILE A 154 -25.13 -7.15 -19.97
CA ILE A 154 -25.92 -7.07 -18.74
C ILE A 154 -26.52 -8.44 -18.45
N ALA A 155 -26.66 -8.78 -17.17
CA ALA A 155 -27.34 -9.98 -16.75
C ALA A 155 -28.77 -9.97 -17.29
N PRO A 156 -29.28 -11.09 -17.83
CA PRO A 156 -30.62 -11.14 -18.43
C PRO A 156 -31.73 -10.65 -17.49
N GLU A 157 -31.55 -10.91 -16.19
CA GLU A 157 -32.47 -10.52 -15.12
C GLU A 157 -32.49 -9.00 -14.88
N GLN A 158 -31.37 -8.32 -15.17
CA GLN A 158 -31.19 -6.87 -14.98
C GLN A 158 -31.44 -6.07 -16.26
N ALA A 159 -31.43 -6.73 -17.43
CA ALA A 159 -31.61 -6.08 -18.72
C ALA A 159 -32.95 -5.32 -18.84
N ALA A 160 -34.02 -5.82 -18.21
CA ALA A 160 -35.33 -5.17 -18.23
C ALA A 160 -35.41 -3.86 -17.42
N GLN A 161 -34.50 -3.66 -16.46
CA GLN A 161 -34.45 -2.49 -15.58
C GLN A 161 -33.27 -1.56 -15.90
N HIS A 162 -32.46 -1.95 -16.89
CA HIS A 162 -31.30 -1.19 -17.28
C HIS A 162 -31.72 0.00 -18.16
N HIS A 163 -31.56 1.20 -17.60
CA HIS A 163 -31.71 2.46 -18.31
C HIS A 163 -30.37 3.18 -18.26
N HIS A 164 -29.64 3.17 -19.37
CA HIS A 164 -28.41 3.94 -19.50
C HIS A 164 -28.77 5.35 -19.99
N GLU A 165 -28.65 6.36 -19.13
CA GLU A 165 -28.68 7.74 -19.57
C GLU A 165 -27.31 8.09 -20.17
N PRO A 166 -27.20 8.33 -21.50
CA PRO A 166 -25.95 8.80 -22.07
C PRO A 166 -25.64 10.20 -21.52
N SER A 167 -24.45 10.37 -20.93
CA SER A 167 -23.89 11.69 -20.57
C SER A 167 -23.27 12.37 -21.79
#